data_AF-A0A7Y5NDB1-F1
#
_entry.id   AF-A0A7Y5NDB1-F1
#
_cell.length_a   1.000
_cell.length_b   1.000
_cell.length_c   1.000
_cell.angle_alpha   90.00
_cell.angle_beta   90.00
_cell.angle_gamma   90.00
#
_symmetry.space_group_name_H-M   'P 1'
#
loop_
_entity.id
_entity.type
_entity.pdbx_description
1 polymer ?
#
loop_
_entity_poly.entity_id
_entity_poly.type
_entity_poly.pdbx_seq_one_letter_code
_entity_poly.pdbx_strand_id
1 'polypeptide(L)'
;ISMIANIAQFSMLFGGGRSDDEEGQNPIAALAMIIIAPIAAMLIQMAVSRSREYIADEDGARIADDPTYLSNALRKLHMAAEQIPMAATPATAHMFIVSPLSGGSAIMNLFSTHPPMEKRVARLESMKRF
;
A
#
# COMPACT_ATOMS: atom_id res chain seq x y z
N ILE A 1 1.87 -6.98 -11.60
CA ILE A 1 2.95 -5.98 -11.43
C ILE A 1 4.19 -6.61 -10.81
N SER A 2 4.09 -7.29 -9.66
CA SER A 2 5.24 -7.98 -9.01
C SER A 2 5.93 -9.03 -9.89
N MET A 3 5.19 -9.72 -10.76
CA MET A 3 5.77 -10.69 -11.70
C MET A 3 6.65 -10.03 -12.77
N ILE A 4 6.26 -8.85 -13.28
CA ILE A 4 7.05 -8.08 -14.26
C ILE A 4 8.31 -7.51 -13.58
N ALA A 5 8.17 -7.00 -12.36
CA ALA A 5 9.31 -6.54 -11.57
C ALA A 5 10.30 -7.68 -11.27
N ASN A 6 9.79 -8.86 -10.89
CA ASN A 6 10.63 -10.05 -10.66
C ASN A 6 11.28 -10.55 -11.94
N ILE A 7 10.57 -10.55 -13.08
CA ILE A 7 11.13 -10.94 -14.38
C ILE A 7 12.21 -9.93 -14.81
N ALA A 8 11.99 -8.62 -14.64
CA ALA A 8 12.97 -7.59 -14.95
C ALA A 8 14.21 -7.68 -14.04
N GLN A 9 14.01 -7.91 -12.74
CA GLN A 9 15.08 -8.09 -11.77
C GLN A 9 15.87 -9.37 -12.06
N PHE A 10 15.20 -10.47 -12.40
CA PHE A 10 15.80 -11.74 -12.80
C PHE A 10 16.53 -11.65 -14.15
N SER A 11 15.97 -10.93 -15.13
CA SER A 11 16.64 -10.69 -16.42
C SER A 11 17.88 -9.82 -16.28
N MET A 12 17.87 -8.85 -15.35
CA MET A 12 19.06 -8.05 -15.02
C MET A 12 20.13 -8.88 -14.28
N LEU A 13 19.72 -9.77 -13.36
CA LEU A 13 20.64 -10.63 -12.59
C LEU A 13 21.22 -11.81 -13.38
N PHE A 14 20.44 -12.40 -14.31
CA PHE A 14 20.82 -13.62 -15.04
C PHE A 14 20.98 -13.45 -16.56
N GLY A 15 20.60 -12.29 -17.11
CA GLY A 15 20.63 -12.01 -18.55
C GLY A 15 21.40 -10.74 -18.96
N GLY A 16 21.91 -9.95 -18.00
CA GLY A 16 22.60 -8.68 -18.25
C GLY A 16 24.03 -8.79 -18.83
N GLY A 17 24.43 -9.94 -19.37
CA GLY A 17 25.80 -10.22 -19.83
C GLY A 17 26.04 -10.12 -21.34
N ARG A 18 25.08 -9.59 -22.13
CA ARG A 18 25.26 -9.36 -23.58
C ARG A 18 24.54 -8.07 -24.02
N SER A 19 25.07 -6.93 -23.59
CA SER A 19 24.85 -5.67 -24.32
C SER A 19 26.23 -5.19 -24.70
N ASP A 20 26.56 -5.44 -25.97
CA ASP A 20 27.79 -5.09 -26.66
C ASP A 20 27.80 -3.58 -26.98
N ASP A 21 27.50 -2.75 -25.99
CA ASP A 21 27.54 -1.30 -26.10
C ASP A 21 28.34 -0.74 -24.93
N GLU A 22 29.56 -0.36 -25.28
CA GLU A 22 30.56 0.34 -24.49
C GLU A 22 30.03 1.69 -24.00
N GLU A 23 29.23 1.71 -22.94
CA GLU A 23 29.08 2.92 -22.13
C GLU A 23 28.83 2.58 -20.65
N GLY A 24 29.93 2.42 -19.92
CA GLY A 24 30.00 2.73 -18.49
C GLY A 24 28.95 2.07 -17.58
N GLN A 25 28.69 0.76 -17.73
CA GLN A 25 27.96 0.02 -16.71
C GLN A 25 28.80 -0.05 -15.43
N ASN A 26 28.61 0.94 -14.56
CA ASN A 26 29.20 0.96 -13.25
C ASN A 26 28.56 -0.17 -12.42
N PRO A 27 29.30 -1.24 -12.06
CA PRO A 27 28.74 -2.38 -11.34
C PRO A 27 28.17 -1.99 -9.98
N ILE A 28 28.65 -0.88 -9.39
CA ILE A 28 28.12 -0.30 -8.15
C ILE A 28 26.72 0.28 -8.38
N ALA A 29 26.50 0.95 -9.52
CA ALA A 29 25.20 1.49 -9.87
C ALA A 29 24.17 0.37 -10.14
N ALA A 30 24.59 -0.70 -10.81
CA ALA A 30 23.75 -1.88 -11.04
C ALA A 30 23.35 -2.54 -9.69
N LEU A 31 24.30 -2.72 -8.78
CA LEU A 31 24.03 -3.26 -7.44
C LEU A 31 23.10 -2.36 -6.62
N ALA A 32 23.30 -1.03 -6.68
CA ALA A 32 22.42 -0.07 -6.01
C ALA A 32 20.98 -0.16 -6.54
N MET A 33 20.80 -0.29 -7.86
CA MET A 33 19.47 -0.42 -8.48
C MET A 33 18.74 -1.69 -8.06
N ILE A 34 19.43 -2.82 -7.86
CA ILE A 34 18.83 -4.07 -7.38
C ILE A 34 18.18 -3.91 -6.00
N ILE A 35 18.72 -3.03 -5.15
CA ILE A 35 18.18 -2.76 -3.80
C ILE A 35 17.11 -1.66 -3.84
N ILE A 36 17.39 -0.57 -4.57
CA ILE A 36 16.53 0.62 -4.57
C ILE A 36 15.24 0.39 -5.36
N ALA A 37 15.30 -0.29 -6.50
CA ALA A 37 14.13 -0.44 -7.37
C ALA A 37 12.96 -1.20 -6.71
N PRO A 38 13.18 -2.33 -5.99
CA PRO A 38 12.10 -3.00 -5.26
C PRO A 38 11.48 -2.14 -4.15
N ILE A 39 12.29 -1.36 -3.43
CA ILE A 39 11.80 -0.44 -2.39
C ILE A 39 10.93 0.65 -3.02
N ALA A 40 11.39 1.27 -4.11
CA ALA A 40 10.63 2.27 -4.84
C ALA A 40 9.30 1.70 -5.37
N ALA A 41 9.32 0.50 -5.96
CA ALA A 41 8.13 -0.19 -6.44
C ALA A 41 7.13 -0.47 -5.29
N MET A 42 7.62 -0.94 -4.13
CA MET A 42 6.79 -1.19 -2.95
C MET A 42 6.13 0.10 -2.43
N LEU A 43 6.87 1.21 -2.36
CA LEU A 43 6.35 2.52 -1.95
C LEU A 43 5.26 3.02 -2.93
N ILE A 44 5.50 2.92 -4.24
CA ILE A 44 4.54 3.30 -5.26
C ILE A 44 3.28 2.43 -5.15
N GLN A 45 3.43 1.11 -5.02
CA GLN A 45 2.30 0.19 -4.87
C GLN A 45 1.45 0.54 -3.65
N MET A 46 2.06 0.81 -2.51
CA MET A 46 1.35 1.27 -1.31
C MET A 46 0.63 2.60 -1.55
N ALA A 47 1.28 3.58 -2.17
CA ALA A 47 0.68 4.88 -2.44
C ALA A 47 -0.55 4.76 -3.35
N VAL A 48 -0.48 3.93 -4.40
CA VAL A 48 -1.60 3.64 -5.30
C VAL A 48 -2.73 2.92 -4.55
N SER A 49 -2.41 1.92 -3.72
CA SER A 49 -3.42 1.20 -2.90
C SER A 49 -4.18 2.15 -1.97
N ARG A 50 -3.45 3.01 -1.24
CA ARG A 50 -4.05 3.99 -0.32
C ARG A 50 -4.90 5.03 -1.06
N SER A 51 -4.46 5.47 -2.24
CA SER A 51 -5.22 6.41 -3.06
C SER A 51 -6.55 5.82 -3.51
N ARG A 52 -6.58 4.53 -3.88
CA ARG A 52 -7.82 3.83 -4.24
C ARG A 52 -8.79 3.72 -3.07
N GLU A 53 -8.29 3.43 -1.86
CA GLU A 53 -9.13 3.39 -0.65
C GLU A 53 -9.80 4.75 -0.37
N TYR A 54 -9.07 5.86 -0.51
CA TYR A 54 -9.67 7.18 -0.30
C TYR A 54 -10.74 7.54 -1.34
N ILE A 55 -10.54 7.15 -2.60
CA ILE A 55 -11.54 7.34 -3.66
C ILE A 55 -12.77 6.49 -3.36
N ALA A 56 -12.58 5.24 -2.93
CA ALA A 56 -13.68 4.37 -2.55
C ALA A 56 -14.47 4.90 -1.35
N ASP A 57 -13.80 5.48 -0.35
CA ASP A 57 -14.46 6.13 0.79
C ASP A 57 -15.29 7.34 0.33
N GLU A 58 -14.73 8.16 -0.55
CA GLU A 58 -15.39 9.34 -1.08
C GLU A 58 -16.62 8.98 -1.91
N ASP A 59 -16.51 8.00 -2.80
CA ASP A 59 -17.64 7.52 -3.59
C ASP A 59 -18.69 6.82 -2.73
N GLY A 60 -18.27 6.03 -1.73
CA GLY A 60 -19.18 5.40 -0.77
C GLY A 60 -19.97 6.41 0.05
N ALA A 61 -19.30 7.49 0.50
CA ALA A 61 -19.96 8.59 1.20
C ALA A 61 -20.96 9.35 0.31
N ARG A 62 -20.64 9.58 -0.97
CA ARG A 62 -21.57 10.19 -1.93
C ARG A 62 -22.79 9.31 -2.20
N ILE A 63 -22.62 8.00 -2.31
CA ILE A 63 -23.72 7.05 -2.48
C ILE A 63 -24.62 7.01 -1.25
N ALA A 64 -24.03 7.12 -0.05
CA ALA A 64 -24.75 7.12 1.21
C ALA A 64 -25.42 8.47 1.55
N ASP A 65 -25.19 9.52 0.75
CA ASP A 65 -25.66 10.91 0.91
C ASP A 65 -25.24 11.60 2.23
N ASP A 66 -24.55 10.90 3.13
CA ASP A 66 -23.99 11.43 4.37
C ASP A 66 -22.64 10.73 4.69
N PRO A 67 -21.51 11.45 4.67
CA PRO A 67 -20.20 10.88 4.98
C PRO A 67 -20.09 10.40 6.44
N THR A 68 -20.97 10.85 7.35
CA THR A 68 -20.94 10.45 8.75
C THR A 68 -21.37 9.02 8.98
N TYR A 69 -22.18 8.42 8.10
CA TYR A 69 -22.53 7.01 8.23
C TYR A 69 -21.30 6.13 8.03
N LEU A 70 -20.54 6.40 6.98
CA LEU A 70 -19.31 5.65 6.69
C LEU A 70 -18.23 5.93 7.73
N SER A 71 -18.04 7.18 8.17
CA SER A 71 -17.05 7.49 9.21
C SER A 71 -17.37 6.80 10.55
N ASN A 72 -18.65 6.77 10.95
CA ASN A 72 -19.09 6.04 12.14
C ASN A 72 -18.93 4.52 12.01
N ALA A 73 -19.23 3.96 10.82
CA ALA A 73 -19.02 2.54 10.56
C ALA A 73 -17.54 2.15 10.66
N LEU A 74 -16.65 2.96 10.07
CA LEU A 74 -15.19 2.77 10.16
C LEU A 74 -14.69 2.84 11.60
N ARG A 75 -15.18 3.79 12.42
CA ARG A 75 -14.85 3.86 13.85
C ARG A 75 -15.24 2.58 14.59
N LYS A 76 -16.47 2.07 14.36
CA LYS A 76 -16.94 0.83 14.98
C LYS A 76 -16.10 -0.38 14.59
N LEU A 77 -15.75 -0.50 13.30
CA LEU A 77 -14.90 -1.58 12.81
C LEU A 77 -13.49 -1.51 13.41
N HIS A 78 -12.92 -0.32 13.52
CA HIS A 78 -11.60 -0.12 14.11
C HIS A 78 -11.57 -0.56 15.58
N MET A 79 -12.54 -0.10 16.38
CA MET A 79 -12.65 -0.50 17.79
C MET A 79 -12.80 -2.02 17.95
N ALA A 80 -13.60 -2.66 17.10
CA ALA A 80 -13.77 -4.12 17.13
C ALA A 80 -12.46 -4.85 16.76
N ALA A 81 -11.73 -4.36 15.77
CA ALA A 81 -10.46 -4.95 15.33
C ALA A 81 -9.35 -4.81 16.38
N GLU A 82 -9.35 -3.72 17.18
CA GLU A 82 -8.41 -3.56 18.31
C GLU A 82 -8.69 -4.56 19.44
N GLN A 83 -9.98 -4.84 19.70
CA GLN A 83 -10.38 -5.78 20.74
C GLN A 83 -10.18 -7.24 20.33
N ILE A 84 -10.34 -7.53 19.04
CA ILE A 84 -10.23 -8.89 18.48
C ILE A 84 -9.22 -8.85 17.32
N PRO A 85 -7.91 -8.92 17.62
CA PRO A 85 -6.87 -8.90 16.60
C PRO A 85 -7.01 -10.09 15.65
N MET A 86 -6.93 -9.81 14.34
CA MET A 86 -7.02 -10.83 13.32
C MET A 86 -5.64 -11.41 13.01
N ALA A 87 -5.55 -12.73 12.90
CA ALA A 87 -4.35 -13.41 12.45
C ALA A 87 -4.19 -13.24 10.92
N ALA A 88 -3.54 -12.17 10.49
CA ALA A 88 -3.31 -11.89 9.08
C ALA A 88 -1.82 -11.91 8.72
N THR A 89 -1.53 -12.27 7.48
CA THR A 89 -0.21 -12.15 6.87
C THR A 89 -0.16 -10.93 5.96
N PRO A 90 1.03 -10.40 5.61
CA PRO A 90 1.16 -9.38 4.57
C PRO A 90 0.49 -9.75 3.24
N ALA A 91 0.50 -11.05 2.88
CA ALA A 91 -0.14 -11.55 1.68
C ALA A 91 -1.67 -11.48 1.74
N THR A 92 -2.28 -11.58 2.93
CA THR A 92 -3.74 -11.58 3.10
C THR A 92 -4.28 -10.23 3.59
N ALA A 93 -3.43 -9.30 4.01
CA ALA A 93 -3.81 -8.04 4.64
C ALA A 93 -4.76 -7.18 3.78
N HIS A 94 -4.64 -7.24 2.45
CA HIS A 94 -5.46 -6.50 1.50
C HIS A 94 -6.90 -7.03 1.35
N MET A 95 -7.22 -8.18 1.95
CA MET A 95 -8.59 -8.74 1.95
C MET A 95 -9.41 -8.23 3.15
N PHE A 96 -8.81 -7.47 4.07
CA PHE A 96 -9.45 -6.98 5.28
C PHE A 96 -9.88 -5.52 5.14
N ILE A 97 -11.01 -5.16 5.75
CA ILE A 97 -11.53 -3.78 5.73
C ILE A 97 -10.69 -2.86 6.62
N VAL A 98 -10.29 -3.38 7.79
CA VAL A 98 -9.38 -2.71 8.74
C VAL A 98 -8.02 -3.37 8.61
N SER A 99 -6.95 -2.56 8.51
CA SER A 99 -5.59 -3.05 8.42
C SER A 99 -5.27 -3.97 9.61
N PRO A 100 -5.03 -5.28 9.42
CA PRO A 100 -4.72 -6.18 10.52
C PRO A 100 -3.26 -6.05 10.99
N LEU A 101 -2.44 -5.31 10.23
CA LEU A 101 -1.03 -5.05 10.51
C LEU A 101 -0.79 -3.69 11.18
N SER A 102 -1.85 -2.92 11.48
CA SER A 102 -1.72 -1.63 12.13
C SER A 102 -1.28 -1.80 13.59
N GLY A 103 -0.29 -1.01 14.03
CA GLY A 103 0.26 -1.09 15.40
C GLY A 103 1.52 -1.97 15.53
N GLY A 104 1.97 -2.61 14.45
CA GLY A 104 3.27 -3.30 14.40
C GLY A 104 4.47 -2.37 14.14
N SER A 105 5.67 -2.95 14.06
CA SER A 105 6.91 -2.23 13.70
C SER A 105 6.76 -1.37 12.43
N ALA A 106 7.57 -0.31 12.28
CA ALA A 106 7.59 0.54 11.09
C ALA A 106 7.67 -0.26 9.77
N ILE A 107 8.34 -1.42 9.80
CA ILE A 107 8.43 -2.35 8.67
C ILE A 107 7.07 -2.99 8.33
N MET A 108 6.26 -3.37 9.31
CA MET A 108 4.91 -3.93 9.08
C MET A 108 3.97 -2.88 8.50
N ASN A 109 4.13 -1.61 8.90
CA ASN A 109 3.37 -0.49 8.31
C ASN A 109 3.75 -0.22 6.84
N LEU A 110 4.94 -0.61 6.39
CA LEU A 110 5.34 -0.61 4.96
C LEU A 110 4.69 -1.75 4.16
N PHE A 111 4.02 -2.69 4.81
CA PHE A 111 3.19 -3.71 4.14
C PHE A 111 1.70 -3.45 4.33
N SER A 112 1.32 -2.39 5.06
CA SER A 112 -0.08 -2.02 5.21
C SER A 112 -0.59 -1.35 3.92
N THR A 113 -1.46 -2.09 3.23
CA THR A 113 -2.13 -1.68 1.98
C THR A 113 -3.24 -0.67 2.20
N HIS A 114 -3.70 -0.50 3.44
CA HIS A 114 -4.73 0.47 3.81
C HIS A 114 -4.11 1.71 4.46
N PRO A 115 -4.71 2.90 4.26
CA PRO A 115 -4.32 4.06 5.02
C PRO A 115 -4.74 3.92 6.50
N PRO A 116 -4.05 4.60 7.44
CA PRO A 116 -4.45 4.65 8.84
C PRO A 116 -5.92 5.07 8.99
N MET A 117 -6.63 4.45 9.92
CA MET A 117 -8.08 4.60 10.00
C MET A 117 -8.49 6.02 10.38
N GLU A 118 -7.71 6.68 11.22
CA GLU A 118 -7.89 8.07 11.64
C GLU A 118 -7.86 9.01 10.43
N LYS A 119 -6.99 8.73 9.44
CA LYS A 119 -6.89 9.54 8.21
C LYS A 119 -8.11 9.38 7.32
N ARG A 120 -8.65 8.16 7.22
CA ARG A 120 -9.88 7.89 6.46
C ARG A 120 -11.07 8.61 7.09
N VAL A 121 -11.23 8.46 8.40
CA VAL A 121 -12.29 9.10 9.18
C VAL A 121 -12.20 10.63 9.08
N ALA A 122 -11.01 11.21 9.27
CA ALA A 122 -10.82 12.66 9.15
C ALA A 122 -11.17 13.18 7.74
N ARG A 123 -10.82 12.44 6.69
CA ARG A 123 -11.16 12.81 5.30
C ARG A 123 -12.68 12.78 5.08
N LEU A 124 -13.36 11.73 5.53
CA LEU A 124 -14.82 11.64 5.47
C LEU A 124 -15.50 12.77 6.25
N GLU A 125 -15.04 13.06 7.46
CA GLU A 125 -15.59 14.15 8.28
C GLU A 125 -15.35 15.52 7.63
N SER A 126 -14.26 15.69 6.88
CA SER A 126 -14.02 16.93 6.11
C SER A 126 -14.99 17.11 4.93
N MET A 127 -15.63 16.03 4.45
CA MET A 127 -16.66 16.08 3.40
C MET A 127 -18.03 16.54 3.94
N LYS A 128 -18.22 16.62 5.26
CA LYS A 128 -19.48 16.98 5.94
C LYS A 128 -19.87 18.48 5.76
N ARG A 129 -19.55 19.06 4.60
CA ARG A 129 -19.74 20.47 4.26
C ARG A 129 -20.82 20.72 3.18
N PHE A 130 -21.70 19.76 2.94
CA PHE A 130 -22.91 19.99 2.14
C PHE A 130 -24.10 20.21 3.06
#